data_AF-A0A2T0Y8J3-F1
#
_entry.id   AF-A0A2T0Y8J3-F1
#
_cell.length_a   1.000
_cell.length_b   1.000
_cell.length_c   1.000
_cell.angle_alpha   90.00
_cell.angle_beta   90.00
_cell.angle_gamma   90.00
#
_symmetry.space_group_name_H-M   'P 1'
#
loop_
_entity.id
_entity.type
_entity.pdbx_description
1 polymer ?
#
loop_
_entity_poly.entity_id
_entity_poly.type
_entity_poly.pdbx_seq_one_letter_code
_entity_poly.pdbx_strand_id
1 'polypeptide(L)' 'MLWWGAVLVVLGVALAARSVWTARRGSTGAHGMLIAVGVGLVFWGLVLGVVAAVRA' A
#
# COMPACT_ATOMS: atom_id res chain seq x y z
N MET A 1 -7.64 21.39 2.82
CA MET A 1 -7.05 20.29 3.63
C MET A 1 -7.41 18.90 3.10
N LEU A 2 -8.67 18.61 2.74
CA LEU A 2 -9.12 17.33 2.16
C LEU A 2 -8.32 16.84 0.94
N TRP A 3 -7.91 17.75 0.06
CA TRP A 3 -7.14 17.43 -1.15
C TRP A 3 -5.80 16.75 -0.86
N TRP A 4 -5.11 17.15 0.20
CA TRP A 4 -3.83 16.56 0.59
C TRP A 4 -3.98 15.13 1.09
N GLY A 5 -5.05 14.83 1.84
CA GLY A 5 -5.36 13.48 2.27
C GLY A 5 -5.66 12.53 1.11
N ALA A 6 -6.45 12.98 0.13
CA ALA A 6 -6.74 12.20 -1.07
C ALA A 6 -5.47 11.92 -1.90
N VAL A 7 -4.58 12.90 -2.04
CA VAL A 7 -3.31 12.76 -2.77
C VAL A 7 -2.39 11.72 -2.10
N LEU A 8 -2.29 11.73 -0.78
CA LEU A 8 -1.48 10.75 -0.04
C LEU A 8 -2.02 9.32 -0.18
N VAL A 9 -3.35 9.15 -0.17
CA VAL A 9 -3.98 7.85 -0.40
C VAL A 9 -3.69 7.34 -1.82
N VAL A 10 -3.86 8.19 -2.85
CA VAL A 10 -3.61 7.81 -4.25
C VAL A 10 -2.14 7.47 -4.48
N LEU A 11 -1.22 8.27 -3.94
CA LEU A 11 0.23 7.99 -4.01
C LEU A 11 0.57 6.66 -3.34
N GLY A 12 0.01 6.40 -2.16
CA GLY A 12 0.22 5.16 -1.43
C GLY A 12 -0.28 3.92 -2.18
N VAL A 13 -1.47 3.99 -2.78
CA VAL A 13 -2.00 2.91 -3.64
C VAL A 13 -1.14 2.70 -4.87
N ALA A 14 -0.68 3.77 -5.53
CA ALA A 14 0.19 3.69 -6.70
C ALA A 14 1.55 3.05 -6.39
N LEU A 15 2.13 3.39 -5.23
CA LEU A 15 3.37 2.78 -4.73
C LEU A 15 3.20 1.29 -4.41
N ALA A 16 2.10 0.92 -3.74
CA ALA A 16 1.78 -0.48 -3.45
C ALA A 16 1.56 -1.30 -4.73
N ALA A 17 0.84 -0.75 -5.71
CA ALA A 17 0.64 -1.39 -7.01
C ALA A 17 1.97 -1.57 -7.75
N ARG A 18 2.85 -0.57 -7.70
CA ARG A 18 4.16 -0.63 -8.35
C ARG A 18 5.11 -1.62 -7.68
N SER A 19 5.12 -1.71 -6.35
CA SER A 19 5.92 -2.71 -5.64
C SER A 19 5.43 -4.14 -5.90
N VAL A 20 4.12 -4.34 -6.02
CA VAL A 20 3.53 -5.62 -6.44
C VAL A 20 3.97 -5.96 -7.87
N TRP A 21 3.90 -5.00 -8.78
CA TRP A 21 4.30 -5.19 -10.18
C TRP A 21 5.78 -5.51 -10.32
N THR A 22 6.66 -4.79 -9.61
CA THR A 22 8.11 -5.04 -9.64
C THR A 22 8.45 -6.38 -9.00
N ALA A 23 7.79 -6.76 -7.91
CA ALA A 23 7.97 -8.07 -7.28
C ALA A 23 7.56 -9.22 -8.20
N ARG A 24 6.50 -9.05 -9.00
CA ARG A 24 6.07 -10.05 -9.99
C ARG A 24 7.06 -10.23 -11.14
N ARG A 25 7.85 -9.20 -11.50
CA ARG A 25 8.81 -9.29 -12.62
C ARG A 25 10.08 -10.08 -12.31
N GLY A 26 10.43 -10.29 -11.04
CA GLY A 26 11.69 -10.92 -10.64
C GLY A 26 11.55 -12.22 -9.84
N SER A 27 10.34 -12.75 -9.67
CA SER A 27 10.08 -13.73 -8.63
C SER A 27 9.18 -14.87 -9.08
N THR A 28 9.55 -16.12 -8.72
CA THR A 28 8.66 -17.28 -8.81
C THR A 28 7.34 -16.93 -8.11
N GLY A 29 6.20 -17.26 -8.71
CA GLY A 29 4.88 -16.69 -8.37
C GLY A 29 4.53 -16.63 -6.88
N ALA A 30 5.05 -17.55 -6.06
CA ALA A 30 4.88 -17.57 -4.61
C ALA A 30 5.60 -16.43 -3.86
N HIS A 31 6.85 -16.11 -4.20
CA HIS A 31 7.60 -15.02 -3.54
C HIS A 31 7.04 -13.65 -3.95
N GLY A 32 6.68 -13.47 -5.22
CA GLY A 32 6.01 -12.26 -5.69
C GLY A 32 4.67 -12.02 -4.99
N MET A 33 3.95 -13.09 -4.66
CA MET A 33 2.67 -13.03 -3.95
C MET A 33 2.86 -12.69 -2.46
N LEU A 34 3.88 -13.24 -1.79
CA LEU A 34 4.22 -12.86 -0.40
C LEU A 34 4.59 -11.37 -0.29
N ILE A 35 5.38 -10.85 -1.23
CA ILE A 35 5.73 -9.42 -1.26
C ILE A 35 4.49 -8.57 -1.51
N ALA A 36 3.64 -8.98 -2.45
CA ALA A 36 2.41 -8.26 -2.77
C ALA A 36 1.45 -8.18 -1.57
N VAL A 37 1.25 -9.31 -0.87
CA VAL A 37 0.41 -9.39 0.32
C VAL A 37 1.02 -8.60 1.48
N GLY A 38 2.33 -8.73 1.71
CA GLY A 38 3.04 -8.00 2.75
C GLY A 38 2.94 -6.48 2.59
N VAL A 39 3.19 -5.98 1.37
CA VAL A 39 3.05 -4.54 1.10
C VAL A 39 1.59 -4.08 1.21
N GLY A 40 0.64 -4.89 0.74
CA GLY A 40 -0.79 -4.60 0.87
C GLY A 40 -1.23 -4.47 2.33
N LEU A 41 -0.81 -5.41 3.19
CA LEU A 41 -1.12 -5.38 4.63
C LEU A 41 -0.50 -4.18 5.34
N VAL A 42 0.77 -3.86 5.06
CA VAL A 42 1.45 -2.71 5.67
C VAL A 42 0.79 -1.40 5.22
N PHE A 43 0.46 -1.28 3.94
CA PHE A 43 -0.21 -0.10 3.41
C PHE A 43 -1.59 0.12 4.04
N TRP A 44 -2.45 -0.91 4.03
CA TRP A 44 -3.78 -0.80 4.63
C TRP A 44 -3.74 -0.62 6.14
N GLY A 45 -2.79 -1.25 6.84
CA GLY A 45 -2.58 -1.04 8.27
C GLY A 45 -2.24 0.41 8.60
N LEU A 46 -1.37 1.06 7.81
CA LEU A 46 -1.05 2.48 7.93
C LEU A 46 -2.26 3.37 7.65
N VAL A 47 -3.03 3.09 6.61
CA VAL A 47 -4.25 3.85 6.28
C VAL A 47 -5.25 3.78 7.43
N LEU A 48 -5.52 2.57 7.95
CA LEU A 48 -6.43 2.38 9.08
C LEU A 48 -5.91 3.07 10.34
N GLY A 49 -4.60 3.01 10.60
CA GLY A 49 -3.97 3.72 11.73
C GLY A 49 -4.14 5.23 11.63
N VAL A 50 -3.94 5.83 10.45
CA VAL A 50 -4.16 7.25 10.22
C VAL A 50 -5.64 7.62 10.37
N VAL A 51 -6.55 6.82 9.83
CA VAL A 51 -8.00 7.05 9.98
C VAL A 51 -8.41 7.00 11.46
N ALA A 52 -7.89 6.03 12.22
CA ALA A 52 -8.13 5.93 13.65
C ALA A 52 -7.58 7.15 14.40
N ALA A 53 -6.35 7.56 14.11
CA ALA A 53 -5.69 8.72 14.73
C ALA A 53 -6.39 10.05 14.41
N VAL A 54 -7.01 10.20 13.23
CA VAL A 54 -7.76 11.41 12.86
C VAL A 54 -9.17 11.44 13.48
N ARG A 55 -9.69 10.28 13.90
CA ARG A 55 -11.01 10.16 14.55
C ARG A 55 -10.97 10.11 16.08
N ALA A 56 -9.78 10.04 16.67
CA ALA A 56 -9.54 10.13 18.12
C ALA A 56 -9.43 11.59 18.55
#